data_AF-A0A7S4NGA8-F1
#
_entry.id   AF-A0A7S4NGA8-F1
#
_cell.length_a   1.000
_cell.length_b   1.000
_cell.length_c   1.000
_cell.angle_alpha   90.00
_cell.angle_beta   90.00
_cell.angle_gamma   90.00
#
_symmetry.space_group_name_H-M   'P 1'
#
loop_
_entity.id
_entity.type
_entity.pdbx_description
1 polymer ?
#
loop_
_entity_poly.entity_id
_entity_poly.type
_entity_poly.pdbx_seq_one_letter_code
_entity_poly.pdbx_strand_id
1 'polypeptide(L)'
;IFEELRNLVTALSGVMPNMASIAMLLLLIMYIFCVMVTQLFKDMYDKKQLEYNYFGRLDRSFFTLFQIMTFDAWADVTRELMETYSWAWIIIIFYVIICGFIILNLIIAVICDAIATLHGDELAKLRGWGGEESNSFAEGEGVQEEGRTFLLRSTTNGENDSVEYPLGEDMDRDGLGCHSIRVRMGPEETQRRLRTMDDQLKASSRLQGQTASTVEYLIQQLQKVPSPER
;
A
#
# COMPACT_ATOMS: atom_id res chain seq x y z
N ILE A 1 -12.70 31.11 -9.11
CA ILE A 1 -11.29 30.83 -9.47
C ILE A 1 -10.40 30.73 -8.23
N PHE A 2 -10.22 31.78 -7.42
CA PHE A 2 -9.36 31.71 -6.22
C PHE A 2 -9.83 30.68 -5.18
N GLU A 3 -11.14 30.55 -4.94
CA GLU A 3 -11.70 29.55 -4.02
C GLU A 3 -11.57 28.11 -4.56
N GLU A 4 -11.76 27.91 -5.87
CA GLU A 4 -11.60 26.59 -6.49
C GLU A 4 -10.14 26.11 -6.45
N LEU A 5 -9.18 27.00 -6.71
CA LEU A 5 -7.75 26.69 -6.56
C LEU A 5 -7.40 26.38 -5.09
N ARG A 6 -7.97 27.13 -4.13
CA ARG A 6 -7.74 26.89 -2.70
C ARG A 6 -8.32 25.55 -2.26
N ASN A 7 -9.50 25.17 -2.76
CA ASN A 7 -10.11 23.88 -2.48
C ASN A 7 -9.28 22.72 -3.07
N LEU A 8 -8.76 22.87 -4.30
CA LEU A 8 -7.85 21.90 -4.91
C LEU A 8 -6.54 21.75 -4.11
N VAL A 9 -5.93 22.87 -3.69
CA VAL A 9 -4.71 22.85 -2.87
C VAL A 9 -4.95 22.20 -1.51
N THR A 10 -6.10 22.44 -0.88
CA THR A 10 -6.45 21.85 0.42
C THR A 10 -6.69 20.34 0.30
N ALA A 11 -7.34 19.89 -0.80
CA ALA A 11 -7.49 18.48 -1.10
C ALA A 11 -6.13 17.79 -1.36
N LEU A 12 -5.23 18.42 -2.13
CA LEU A 12 -3.87 17.91 -2.37
C LEU A 12 -3.03 17.87 -1.09
N SER A 13 -3.18 18.87 -0.21
CA SER A 13 -2.49 18.94 1.08
C SER A 13 -2.85 17.80 2.01
N GLY A 14 -4.06 17.24 1.93
CA GLY A 14 -4.50 16.12 2.77
C GLY A 14 -3.77 14.81 2.47
N VAL A 15 -3.22 14.66 1.26
CA VAL A 15 -2.59 13.43 0.74
C VAL A 15 -1.09 13.37 1.04
N MET A 16 -0.44 14.52 1.27
CA MET A 16 1.00 14.62 1.52
C MET A 16 1.55 14.01 2.83
N PRO A 17 0.85 13.97 3.98
CA PRO A 17 1.52 13.66 5.25
C PRO A 17 2.07 12.24 5.32
N ASN A 18 1.40 11.26 4.71
CA ASN A 18 1.89 9.89 4.65
C ASN A 18 3.10 9.75 3.70
N MET A 19 3.11 10.54 2.62
CA MET A 19 4.13 10.51 1.56
C MET A 19 5.40 11.27 1.93
N ALA A 20 5.30 12.23 2.84
CA ALA A 20 6.42 13.05 3.30
C ALA A 20 7.58 12.19 3.84
N SER A 21 7.27 11.05 4.47
CA SER A 21 8.27 10.11 4.99
C SER A 21 9.17 9.52 3.88
N ILE A 22 8.57 9.04 2.79
CA ILE A 22 9.27 8.48 1.63
C ILE A 22 10.00 9.59 0.86
N ALA A 23 9.37 10.76 0.71
CA ALA A 23 10.01 11.93 0.11
C ALA A 23 11.25 12.38 0.90
N MET A 24 11.18 12.35 2.24
CA MET A 24 12.33 12.66 3.11
C MET A 24 13.47 11.66 2.90
N LEU A 25 13.15 10.37 2.76
CA LEU A 25 14.13 9.33 2.45
C LEU A 25 14.78 9.56 1.08
N LEU A 26 13.99 9.93 0.07
CA LEU A 26 14.50 10.28 -1.26
C LEU A 26 15.46 11.47 -1.20
N LEU A 27 15.11 12.54 -0.48
CA LEU A 27 15.98 13.71 -0.29
C LEU A 27 17.29 13.33 0.42
N LEU A 28 17.23 12.44 1.43
CA LEU A 28 18.41 11.96 2.14
C LEU A 28 19.35 11.18 1.21
N ILE A 29 18.81 10.25 0.42
CA ILE A 29 19.60 9.48 -0.55
C ILE A 29 20.22 10.43 -1.58
N MET A 30 19.44 11.37 -2.12
CA MET A 30 19.95 12.38 -3.04
C MET A 30 21.09 13.20 -2.40
N TYR A 31 21.00 13.57 -1.12
CA TYR A 31 22.06 14.29 -0.43
C TYR A 31 23.36 13.47 -0.35
N ILE A 32 23.27 12.18 -0.01
CA ILE A 32 24.44 11.28 0.04
C ILE A 32 25.10 11.19 -1.34
N PHE A 33 24.32 10.97 -2.39
CA PHE A 33 24.83 10.95 -3.76
C PHE A 33 25.41 12.30 -4.19
N CYS A 34 24.79 13.41 -3.79
CA CYS A 34 25.27 14.77 -4.06
C CYS A 34 26.67 15.01 -3.50
N VAL A 35 26.88 14.68 -2.22
CA VAL A 35 28.21 14.83 -1.60
C VAL A 35 29.23 13.90 -2.29
N MET A 36 28.83 12.66 -2.60
CA MET A 36 29.70 11.69 -3.26
C MET A 36 30.16 12.17 -4.66
N VAL A 37 29.25 12.55 -5.55
CA VAL A 37 29.60 12.97 -6.92
C VAL A 37 30.35 14.30 -6.93
N THR A 38 30.03 15.21 -6.01
CA THR A 38 30.78 16.48 -5.85
C THR A 38 32.23 16.18 -5.49
N GLN A 39 32.48 15.31 -4.51
CA GLN A 39 33.85 15.00 -4.11
C GLN A 39 34.62 14.23 -5.19
N LEU A 40 33.93 13.41 -5.98
CA LEU A 40 34.56 12.58 -6.99
C LEU A 40 34.86 13.33 -8.30
N PHE A 41 33.98 14.25 -8.72
CA PHE A 41 34.03 14.89 -10.03
C PHE A 41 34.26 16.41 -9.99
N LYS A 42 34.39 17.06 -8.81
CA LYS A 42 34.60 18.52 -8.71
C LYS A 42 35.77 19.05 -9.54
N ASP A 43 36.89 18.33 -9.58
CA ASP A 43 38.13 18.80 -10.21
C ASP A 43 38.09 18.70 -11.74
N MET A 44 37.09 18.00 -12.29
CA MET A 44 36.99 17.72 -13.71
C MET A 44 36.67 18.97 -14.53
N TYR A 45 35.86 19.88 -13.97
CA TYR A 45 35.55 21.16 -14.61
C TYR A 45 36.80 22.05 -14.69
N ASP A 46 37.56 22.16 -13.60
CA ASP A 46 38.78 22.98 -13.55
C ASP A 46 39.87 22.45 -14.50
N LYS A 47 39.88 21.13 -14.75
CA LYS A 47 40.76 20.47 -15.71
C LYS A 47 40.28 20.58 -17.17
N LYS A 48 39.18 21.27 -17.45
CA LYS A 48 38.54 21.40 -18.77
C LYS A 48 38.16 20.05 -19.39
N GLN A 49 37.80 19.08 -18.56
CA GLN A 49 37.38 17.74 -18.99
C GLN A 49 35.86 17.62 -19.15
N LEU A 50 35.09 18.58 -18.64
CA LEU A 50 33.65 18.72 -18.86
C LEU A 50 33.37 20.00 -19.65
N GLU A 51 32.37 19.96 -20.51
CA GLU A 51 31.85 21.15 -21.19
C GLU A 51 31.11 22.06 -20.20
N TYR A 52 30.33 21.46 -19.29
CA TYR A 52 29.51 22.17 -18.31
C TYR A 52 29.95 21.90 -16.86
N ASN A 53 29.74 22.87 -15.97
CA ASN A 53 30.02 22.72 -14.55
C ASN A 53 28.88 21.99 -13.83
N TYR A 54 28.83 20.66 -13.96
CA TYR A 54 27.85 19.82 -13.27
C TYR A 54 28.17 19.64 -11.78
N PHE A 55 29.43 19.34 -11.43
CA PHE A 55 29.80 18.85 -10.09
C PHE A 55 30.77 19.74 -9.31
N GLY A 56 31.12 20.94 -9.81
CA GLY A 56 32.14 21.79 -9.18
C GLY A 56 31.71 22.38 -7.83
N ARG A 57 30.42 22.46 -7.55
CA ARG A 57 29.86 22.89 -6.26
C ARG A 57 28.64 22.06 -5.89
N LEU A 58 28.37 21.99 -4.59
CA LEU A 58 27.27 21.20 -4.04
C LEU A 58 25.90 21.63 -4.61
N ASP A 59 25.66 22.93 -4.81
CA ASP A 59 24.43 23.45 -5.40
C ASP A 59 24.23 23.01 -6.86
N ARG A 60 25.31 22.95 -7.65
CA ARG A 60 25.27 22.47 -9.04
C ARG A 60 25.05 20.97 -9.09
N SER A 61 25.79 20.21 -8.28
CA SER A 61 25.64 18.76 -8.17
C SER A 61 24.21 18.38 -7.79
N PHE A 62 23.62 19.11 -6.83
CA PHE A 62 22.24 18.89 -6.40
C PHE A 62 21.25 19.08 -7.55
N PHE A 63 21.40 20.15 -8.33
CA PHE A 63 20.56 20.40 -9.51
C PHE A 63 20.72 19.31 -10.58
N THR A 64 21.96 18.90 -10.88
CA THR A 64 22.24 17.83 -11.84
C THR A 64 21.67 16.49 -11.39
N LEU A 65 21.80 16.12 -10.12
CA LEU A 65 21.20 14.91 -9.56
C LEU A 65 19.68 14.96 -9.58
N PHE A 66 19.08 16.11 -9.26
CA PHE A 66 17.65 16.32 -9.40
C PHE A 66 17.18 16.12 -10.86
N GLN A 67 17.93 16.63 -11.83
CA GLN A 67 17.63 16.42 -13.25
C GLN A 67 17.73 14.94 -13.65
N ILE A 68 18.82 14.26 -13.27
CA ILE A 68 19.02 12.83 -13.51
C ILE A 68 17.90 11.99 -12.87
N MET A 69 17.43 12.37 -11.68
CA MET A 69 16.32 11.72 -10.98
C MET A 69 15.01 11.79 -11.79
N THR A 70 14.79 12.85 -12.55
CA THR A 70 13.65 12.96 -13.47
C THR A 70 13.85 12.21 -14.79
N PHE A 71 14.95 11.46 -14.92
CA PHE A 71 15.40 10.75 -16.12
C PHE A 71 15.69 11.68 -17.31
N ASP A 72 16.01 12.95 -17.04
CA ASP A 72 16.41 13.90 -18.06
C ASP A 72 17.94 14.01 -18.15
N ALA A 73 18.46 14.11 -19.37
CA ALA A 73 19.87 14.29 -19.72
C ALA A 73 20.89 13.32 -19.06
N TRP A 74 20.45 12.26 -18.37
CA TRP A 74 21.33 11.38 -17.58
C TRP A 74 22.35 10.64 -18.45
N ALA A 75 21.96 10.23 -19.66
CA ALA A 75 22.84 9.51 -20.57
C ALA A 75 23.96 10.40 -21.10
N ASP A 76 23.66 11.66 -21.40
CA ASP A 76 24.63 12.62 -21.94
C ASP A 76 25.64 13.01 -20.86
N VAL A 77 25.17 13.35 -19.66
CA VAL A 77 26.04 13.61 -18.49
C VAL A 77 26.94 12.40 -18.20
N THR A 78 26.39 11.18 -18.30
CA THR A 78 27.17 9.94 -18.09
C THR A 78 28.23 9.74 -19.16
N ARG A 79 27.93 10.02 -20.43
CA ARG A 79 28.88 9.89 -21.54
C ARG A 79 30.03 10.87 -21.38
N GLU A 80 29.75 12.13 -21.05
CA GLU A 80 30.79 13.14 -20.75
C GLU A 80 31.70 12.67 -19.60
N LEU A 81 31.12 12.12 -18.53
CA LEU A 81 31.89 11.56 -17.43
C LEU A 81 32.79 10.38 -17.87
N MET A 82 32.31 9.54 -18.78
CA MET A 82 33.05 8.37 -19.29
C MET A 82 34.26 8.72 -20.13
N GLU A 83 34.30 9.90 -20.76
CA GLU A 83 35.47 10.35 -21.53
C GLU A 83 36.73 10.44 -20.67
N THR A 84 36.57 10.72 -19.37
CA THR A 84 37.68 10.73 -18.41
C THR A 84 37.66 9.54 -17.46
N TYR A 85 36.49 9.13 -16.98
CA TYR A 85 36.31 8.03 -16.05
C TYR A 85 35.38 6.97 -16.61
N SER A 86 35.95 5.97 -17.29
CA SER A 86 35.18 4.89 -17.94
C SER A 86 34.30 4.06 -17.00
N TRP A 87 34.45 4.19 -15.68
CA TRP A 87 33.64 3.50 -14.66
C TRP A 87 32.52 4.38 -14.07
N ALA A 88 32.43 5.67 -14.46
CA ALA A 88 31.44 6.60 -13.92
C ALA A 88 29.99 6.18 -14.20
N TRP A 89 29.75 5.44 -15.29
CA TRP A 89 28.42 4.90 -15.63
C TRP A 89 27.85 4.03 -14.52
N ILE A 90 28.68 3.32 -13.74
CA ILE A 90 28.22 2.45 -12.66
C ILE A 90 27.54 3.30 -11.59
N ILE A 91 28.16 4.42 -11.19
CA ILE A 91 27.61 5.32 -10.17
C ILE A 91 26.31 5.94 -10.65
N ILE A 92 26.29 6.48 -11.87
CA ILE A 92 25.11 7.17 -12.38
C ILE A 92 23.95 6.19 -12.60
N ILE A 93 24.19 5.02 -13.21
CA ILE A 93 23.15 4.00 -13.39
C ILE A 93 22.65 3.47 -12.04
N PHE A 94 23.54 3.24 -11.08
CA PHE A 94 23.14 2.82 -9.73
C PHE A 94 22.23 3.86 -9.05
N TYR A 95 22.55 5.15 -9.18
CA TYR A 95 21.70 6.25 -8.72
C TYR A 95 20.33 6.24 -9.42
N VAL A 96 20.31 6.12 -10.75
CA VAL A 96 19.08 6.11 -11.57
C VAL A 96 18.16 4.95 -11.17
N ILE A 97 18.70 3.75 -10.95
CA ILE A 97 17.92 2.58 -10.52
C ILE A 97 17.31 2.81 -9.13
N ILE A 98 18.10 3.31 -8.17
CA ILE A 98 17.63 3.56 -6.80
C ILE A 98 16.56 4.65 -6.79
N CYS A 99 16.84 5.82 -7.39
CA CYS A 99 15.88 6.92 -7.43
C CYS A 99 14.62 6.54 -8.21
N GLY A 100 14.77 5.82 -9.32
CA GLY A 100 13.64 5.28 -10.07
C GLY A 100 12.77 4.35 -9.24
N PHE A 101 13.37 3.42 -8.50
CA PHE A 101 12.63 2.51 -7.62
C PHE A 101 11.89 3.27 -6.51
N ILE A 102 12.54 4.26 -5.88
CA ILE A 102 11.90 5.07 -4.83
C ILE A 102 10.73 5.88 -5.39
N ILE A 103 10.89 6.50 -6.56
CA ILE A 103 9.81 7.27 -7.21
C ILE A 103 8.66 6.34 -7.59
N LEU A 104 8.94 5.16 -8.14
CA LEU A 104 7.90 4.16 -8.44
C LEU A 104 7.14 3.76 -7.18
N ASN A 105 7.85 3.51 -6.07
CA ASN A 105 7.21 3.20 -4.79
C ASN A 105 6.40 4.37 -4.24
N LEU A 106 6.84 5.61 -4.46
CA LEU A 106 6.09 6.82 -4.10
C LEU A 106 4.79 6.89 -4.91
N ILE A 107 4.85 6.66 -6.22
CA ILE A 107 3.67 6.63 -7.10
C ILE A 107 2.69 5.53 -6.66
N ILE A 108 3.19 4.32 -6.36
CA ILE A 108 2.35 3.21 -5.87
C ILE A 108 1.67 3.59 -4.55
N ALA A 109 2.40 4.22 -3.62
CA ALA A 109 1.84 4.70 -2.36
C ALA A 109 0.71 5.71 -2.59
N VAL A 110 0.90 6.66 -3.52
CA VAL A 110 -0.13 7.65 -3.91
C VAL A 110 -1.37 6.99 -4.49
N ILE A 111 -1.18 6.08 -5.44
CA ILE A 111 -2.29 5.40 -6.10
C ILE A 111 -3.06 4.54 -5.09
N CYS A 112 -2.36 3.84 -4.20
CA CYS A 112 -2.98 3.02 -3.16
C CYS A 112 -3.82 3.88 -2.20
N ASP A 113 -3.30 5.03 -1.77
CA ASP A 113 -4.01 5.97 -0.89
C ASP A 113 -5.26 6.56 -1.58
N ALA A 114 -5.16 6.89 -2.87
CA ALA A 114 -6.29 7.35 -3.67
C ALA A 114 -7.39 6.27 -3.78
N ILE A 115 -7.02 5.02 -4.05
CA ILE A 115 -7.95 3.89 -4.12
C ILE A 115 -8.59 3.62 -2.76
N ALA A 116 -7.81 3.68 -1.67
CA ALA A 116 -8.30 3.47 -0.31
C ALA A 116 -9.33 4.53 0.09
N THR A 117 -9.12 5.79 -0.30
CA THR A 117 -10.04 6.89 -0.04
C THR A 117 -11.37 6.70 -0.79
N LEU A 118 -11.33 6.32 -2.07
CA LEU A 118 -12.53 6.08 -2.88
C LEU A 118 -13.42 4.96 -2.31
N HIS A 119 -12.84 3.85 -1.88
CA HIS A 119 -13.60 2.74 -1.29
C HIS A 119 -14.02 3.02 0.17
N GLY A 120 -13.23 3.81 0.91
CA GLY A 120 -13.55 4.21 2.28
C GLY A 120 -14.82 5.07 2.36
N ASP A 121 -15.01 5.97 1.41
CA ASP A 121 -16.21 6.82 1.32
C ASP A 121 -17.50 6.03 1.05
N GLU A 122 -17.42 4.95 0.27
CA GLU A 122 -18.57 4.09 -0.03
C GLU A 122 -18.97 3.25 1.20
N LEU A 123 -17.99 2.70 1.92
CA LEU A 123 -18.23 2.02 3.20
C LEU A 123 -18.77 2.98 4.28
N ALA A 124 -18.29 4.24 4.30
CA ALA A 124 -18.77 5.25 5.23
C ALA A 124 -20.23 5.65 4.95
N LYS A 125 -20.65 5.75 3.67
CA LYS A 125 -22.05 6.00 3.29
C LYS A 125 -22.97 4.84 3.66
N LEU A 126 -22.53 3.59 3.49
CA LEU A 126 -23.30 2.41 3.90
C LEU A 126 -23.43 2.31 5.43
N ARG A 127 -22.40 2.74 6.19
CA ARG A 127 -22.52 2.88 7.65
C ARG A 127 -23.43 4.05 8.06
N GLY A 128 -23.40 5.17 7.34
CA GLY A 128 -24.20 6.35 7.63
C GLY A 128 -25.70 6.15 7.45
N TRP A 129 -26.12 5.31 6.50
CA TRP A 129 -27.54 4.97 6.30
C TRP A 129 -28.11 4.05 7.40
N GLY A 130 -27.26 3.43 8.23
CA GLY A 130 -27.68 2.60 9.37
C GLY A 130 -27.80 3.33 10.70
N GLY A 131 -27.65 4.67 10.74
CA GLY A 131 -27.44 5.45 11.97
C GLY A 131 -28.56 6.42 12.38
N GLU A 132 -29.71 6.44 11.72
CA GLU A 132 -30.77 7.43 12.00
C GLU A 132 -31.98 6.92 12.81
N GLU A 133 -31.94 5.71 13.38
CA GLU A 133 -33.02 5.19 14.26
C GLU A 133 -32.59 4.92 15.71
N SER A 134 -31.51 5.53 16.21
CA SER A 134 -31.07 5.31 17.60
C SER A 134 -30.62 6.60 18.28
N ASN A 135 -31.46 7.63 18.27
CA ASN A 135 -31.29 8.75 19.18
C ASN A 135 -32.64 9.25 19.70
N SER A 136 -33.35 8.37 20.41
CA SER A 136 -34.45 8.77 21.28
C SER A 136 -34.55 7.85 22.49
N PHE A 137 -33.47 7.69 23.26
CA PHE A 137 -33.67 7.27 24.66
C PHE A 137 -32.48 7.56 25.57
N ALA A 138 -32.79 8.28 26.65
CA ALA A 138 -32.03 8.49 27.88
C ALA A 138 -30.83 9.44 27.84
N GLU A 139 -31.17 10.72 27.88
CA GLU A 139 -30.47 11.73 28.68
C GLU A 139 -30.58 11.35 30.18
N GLY A 140 -29.46 11.34 30.91
CA GLY A 140 -29.45 11.07 32.35
C GLY A 140 -28.06 10.79 32.95
N GLU A 141 -27.43 11.85 33.46
CA GLU A 141 -26.56 11.93 34.67
C GLU A 141 -25.42 10.92 34.95
N GLY A 142 -24.24 11.48 35.25
CA GLY A 142 -23.51 11.14 36.49
C GLY A 142 -22.50 9.97 36.50
N VAL A 143 -21.22 10.35 36.64
CA VAL A 143 -20.11 9.74 37.43
C VAL A 143 -20.36 8.37 38.09
N GLN A 144 -19.47 7.39 37.87
CA GLN A 144 -18.52 6.81 38.86
C GLN A 144 -18.02 5.41 38.44
N GLU A 145 -16.70 5.23 38.42
CA GLU A 145 -16.05 3.91 38.40
C GLU A 145 -16.36 3.15 39.69
N GLU A 146 -17.09 2.04 39.59
CA GLU A 146 -17.03 0.97 40.56
C GLU A 146 -17.30 -0.37 39.85
N GLY A 147 -16.47 -1.36 40.18
CA GLY A 147 -16.33 -2.61 39.45
C GLY A 147 -17.65 -3.30 39.15
N ARG A 148 -17.87 -3.62 37.88
CA ARG A 148 -18.91 -4.56 37.44
C ARG A 148 -18.40 -5.39 36.28
N THR A 149 -18.34 -6.69 36.52
CA THR A 149 -18.93 -7.74 35.68
C THR A 149 -19.14 -7.33 34.22
N PHE A 150 -18.24 -7.79 33.36
CA PHE A 150 -18.40 -7.73 31.92
C PHE A 150 -19.48 -8.73 31.49
N LEU A 151 -20.72 -8.26 31.37
CA LEU A 151 -21.81 -9.02 30.78
C LEU A 151 -21.67 -8.99 29.26
N LEU A 152 -21.05 -10.02 28.68
CA LEU A 152 -21.23 -10.32 27.26
C LEU A 152 -22.67 -10.77 27.05
N ARG A 153 -23.54 -9.84 26.68
CA ARG A 153 -24.87 -10.16 26.18
C ARG A 153 -24.77 -10.61 24.73
N SER A 154 -24.52 -11.90 24.52
CA SER A 154 -24.71 -12.53 23.21
C SER A 154 -26.20 -12.78 23.00
N THR A 155 -26.84 -12.02 22.13
CA THR A 155 -28.18 -12.37 21.64
C THR A 155 -28.02 -13.42 20.54
N THR A 156 -28.09 -14.69 20.91
CA THR A 156 -28.38 -15.76 19.94
C THR A 156 -29.79 -16.25 20.21
N ASN A 157 -30.70 -15.98 19.28
CA ASN A 157 -32.06 -16.54 19.16
C ASN A 157 -32.78 -16.93 20.46
N GLY A 158 -33.67 -16.04 20.90
CA GLY A 158 -35.02 -16.46 21.29
C GLY A 158 -35.26 -17.21 22.60
N GLU A 159 -34.27 -17.49 23.44
CA GLU A 159 -34.50 -18.10 24.77
C GLU A 159 -33.63 -17.43 25.84
N ASN A 160 -34.27 -16.87 26.88
CA ASN A 160 -33.61 -16.23 28.02
C ASN A 160 -33.25 -17.29 29.06
N ASP A 161 -32.08 -17.91 28.93
CA ASP A 161 -31.50 -18.72 30.01
C ASP A 161 -30.28 -18.02 30.60
N SER A 162 -30.44 -17.46 31.80
CA SER A 162 -29.37 -16.96 32.65
C SER A 162 -28.78 -18.13 33.45
N VAL A 163 -27.59 -18.60 33.06
CA VAL A 163 -26.82 -19.57 33.86
C VAL A 163 -25.83 -18.82 34.74
N GLU A 164 -26.01 -18.96 36.06
CA GLU A 164 -25.18 -18.38 37.12
C GLU A 164 -24.04 -19.35 37.49
N TYR A 165 -22.79 -18.87 37.54
CA TYR A 165 -21.63 -19.65 37.96
C TYR A 165 -21.03 -19.06 39.24
N PRO A 166 -20.88 -19.82 40.33
CA PRO A 166 -20.15 -19.36 41.51
C PRO A 166 -18.64 -19.51 41.29
N LEU A 167 -17.88 -18.47 41.64
CA LEU A 167 -16.42 -18.48 41.69
C LEU A 167 -15.97 -19.24 42.95
N GLY A 168 -15.50 -20.47 42.77
CA GLY A 168 -14.70 -21.17 43.76
C GLY A 168 -13.25 -20.68 43.69
N GLU A 169 -12.73 -20.25 44.83
CA GLU A 169 -11.31 -20.01 45.06
C GLU A 169 -10.51 -21.25 44.68
N ASP A 170 -9.51 -21.10 43.81
CA ASP A 170 -8.20 -21.73 43.96
C ASP A 170 -7.25 -21.15 42.91
N MET A 171 -6.21 -20.51 43.43
CA MET A 171 -5.15 -19.83 42.71
C MET A 171 -4.00 -20.82 42.54
N ASP A 172 -3.59 -21.13 41.31
CA ASP A 172 -2.28 -21.74 41.08
C ASP A 172 -1.53 -21.08 39.93
N ARG A 173 -0.27 -20.81 40.27
CA ARG A 173 0.72 -20.02 39.58
C ARG A 173 1.50 -20.95 38.66
N ASP A 174 1.34 -20.86 37.34
CA ASP A 174 2.33 -21.32 36.36
C ASP A 174 2.11 -20.67 34.98
N GLY A 175 3.22 -20.37 34.29
CA GLY A 175 3.28 -19.51 33.12
C GLY A 175 2.82 -20.12 31.79
N LEU A 176 2.75 -19.23 30.79
CA LEU A 176 2.53 -19.46 29.35
C LEU A 176 1.30 -20.29 28.97
N GLY A 177 0.27 -19.61 28.46
CA GLY A 177 -0.78 -20.26 27.69
C GLY A 177 -1.66 -19.24 26.97
N CYS A 178 -1.45 -19.07 25.67
CA CYS A 178 -2.39 -18.43 24.76
C CYS A 178 -3.79 -19.03 25.00
N HIS A 179 -4.72 -18.23 25.51
CA HIS A 179 -6.09 -18.67 25.74
C HIS A 179 -6.80 -18.75 24.39
N SER A 180 -6.65 -19.89 23.71
CA SER A 180 -7.40 -20.17 22.50
C SER A 180 -8.89 -20.24 22.87
N ILE A 181 -9.67 -19.23 22.46
CA ILE A 181 -11.13 -19.30 22.50
C ILE A 181 -11.53 -20.37 21.48
N ARG A 182 -11.67 -21.61 21.96
CA ARG A 182 -12.14 -22.74 21.15
C ARG A 182 -13.67 -22.70 21.13
N VAL A 183 -14.23 -21.97 20.16
CA VAL A 183 -15.66 -22.05 19.84
C VAL A 183 -15.95 -23.49 19.38
N ARG A 184 -16.57 -24.30 20.24
CA ARG A 184 -17.14 -25.58 19.86
C ARG A 184 -18.36 -25.31 18.98
N MET A 185 -18.16 -25.18 17.67
CA MET A 185 -19.28 -25.30 16.73
C MET A 185 -19.82 -26.73 16.79
N GLY A 186 -21.14 -26.87 16.89
CA GLY A 186 -21.80 -28.17 16.85
C GLY A 186 -21.48 -28.92 15.55
N PRO A 187 -21.44 -30.26 15.58
CA PRO A 187 -21.06 -31.09 14.42
C PRO A 187 -21.96 -30.87 13.20
N GLU A 188 -23.21 -30.43 13.36
CA GLU A 188 -24.12 -30.13 12.25
C GLU A 188 -23.81 -28.82 11.52
N GLU A 189 -23.40 -27.78 12.24
CA GLU A 189 -23.17 -26.44 11.66
C GLU A 189 -21.85 -26.40 10.86
N THR A 190 -20.85 -27.13 11.36
CA THR A 190 -19.57 -27.34 10.66
C THR A 190 -19.78 -28.11 9.36
N GLN A 191 -20.66 -29.12 9.36
CA GLN A 191 -20.99 -29.87 8.14
C GLN A 191 -21.82 -29.09 7.12
N ARG A 192 -22.69 -28.16 7.56
CA ARG A 192 -23.41 -27.26 6.65
C ARG A 192 -22.46 -26.28 5.95
N ARG A 193 -21.48 -25.74 6.68
CA ARG A 193 -20.46 -24.84 6.11
C ARG A 193 -19.48 -25.58 5.19
N LEU A 194 -19.10 -26.82 5.53
CA LEU A 194 -18.28 -27.65 4.64
C LEU A 194 -19.01 -28.03 3.35
N ARG A 195 -20.30 -28.39 3.41
CA ARG A 195 -21.11 -28.67 2.20
C ARG A 195 -21.22 -27.46 1.28
N THR A 196 -21.48 -26.28 1.85
CA THR A 196 -21.58 -25.05 1.06
C THR A 196 -20.24 -24.66 0.42
N MET A 197 -19.10 -24.88 1.08
CA MET A 197 -17.78 -24.69 0.47
C MET A 197 -17.49 -25.71 -0.65
N ASP A 198 -17.89 -26.97 -0.48
CA ASP A 198 -17.68 -28.03 -1.46
C ASP A 198 -18.51 -27.80 -2.75
N ASP A 199 -19.74 -27.30 -2.59
CA ASP A 199 -20.60 -26.90 -3.71
C ASP A 199 -20.05 -25.67 -4.45
N GLN A 200 -19.48 -24.69 -3.72
CA GLN A 200 -18.81 -23.51 -4.32
C GLN A 200 -17.56 -23.90 -5.11
N LEU A 201 -16.73 -24.82 -4.58
CA LEU A 201 -15.54 -25.33 -5.28
C LEU A 201 -15.91 -26.11 -6.54
N LYS A 202 -16.97 -26.93 -6.50
CA LYS A 202 -17.48 -27.63 -7.70
C LYS A 202 -18.10 -26.70 -8.73
N ALA A 203 -18.71 -25.59 -8.31
CA ALA A 203 -19.19 -24.56 -9.24
C ALA A 203 -18.02 -23.82 -9.91
N SER A 204 -17.00 -23.45 -9.13
CA SER A 204 -15.80 -22.76 -9.64
C SER A 204 -14.96 -23.64 -10.59
N SER A 205 -14.83 -24.94 -10.30
CA SER A 205 -14.10 -25.87 -11.19
C SER A 205 -14.82 -26.11 -12.51
N ARG A 206 -16.16 -26.14 -12.52
CA ARG A 206 -16.96 -26.20 -13.76
C ARG A 206 -16.78 -24.95 -14.62
N LEU A 207 -16.72 -23.77 -14.01
CA LEU A 207 -16.46 -22.51 -14.72
C LEU A 207 -15.05 -22.49 -15.33
N GLN A 208 -14.01 -22.91 -14.59
CA GLN A 208 -12.65 -23.04 -15.13
C GLN A 208 -12.58 -24.05 -16.29
N GLY A 209 -13.26 -25.20 -16.19
CA GLY A 209 -13.34 -26.18 -17.28
C GLY A 209 -14.01 -25.64 -18.54
N GLN A 210 -15.10 -24.87 -18.40
CA GLN A 210 -15.81 -24.23 -19.52
C GLN A 210 -14.96 -23.16 -20.21
N THR A 211 -14.19 -22.39 -19.45
CA THR A 211 -13.27 -21.39 -20.03
C THR A 211 -12.15 -22.05 -20.82
N ALA A 212 -11.60 -23.18 -20.34
CA ALA A 212 -10.56 -23.92 -21.06
C ALA A 212 -11.05 -24.46 -22.42
N SER A 213 -12.24 -25.07 -22.47
CA SER A 213 -12.80 -25.56 -23.73
C SER A 213 -13.15 -24.43 -24.71
N THR A 214 -13.54 -23.25 -24.21
CA THR A 214 -13.87 -22.10 -25.08
C THR A 214 -12.60 -21.46 -25.66
N VAL A 215 -11.52 -21.41 -24.89
CA VAL A 215 -10.22 -20.94 -25.37
C VAL A 215 -9.62 -21.92 -26.38
N GLU A 216 -9.66 -23.23 -26.12
CA GLU A 216 -9.21 -24.22 -27.11
C GLU A 216 -10.03 -24.17 -28.40
N TYR A 217 -11.35 -24.00 -28.31
CA TYR A 217 -12.21 -23.81 -29.47
C TYR A 217 -11.84 -22.56 -30.28
N LEU A 218 -11.58 -21.43 -29.61
CA LEU A 218 -11.16 -20.19 -30.27
C LEU A 218 -9.77 -20.31 -30.91
N ILE A 219 -8.83 -21.02 -30.28
CA ILE A 219 -7.51 -21.30 -30.84
C ILE A 219 -7.61 -22.19 -32.08
N GLN A 220 -8.47 -23.22 -32.06
CA GLN A 220 -8.73 -24.08 -33.22
C GLN A 220 -9.38 -23.30 -34.38
N GLN A 221 -10.24 -22.33 -34.08
CA GLN A 221 -10.84 -21.45 -35.09
C GLN A 221 -9.82 -20.46 -35.67
N LEU A 222 -8.90 -19.94 -34.85
CA LEU A 222 -7.83 -19.04 -35.31
C LEU A 222 -6.78 -19.76 -36.17
N GLN A 223 -6.51 -21.04 -35.94
CA GLN A 223 -5.59 -21.83 -36.80
C GLN A 223 -6.18 -22.20 -38.18
N LYS A 224 -7.48 -22.00 -38.41
CA LYS A 224 -8.14 -22.22 -39.71
C LYS A 224 -8.18 -21.00 -40.61
N VAL A 225 -7.70 -19.84 -40.15
CA VAL A 225 -7.66 -18.61 -40.96
C VAL A 225 -6.55 -18.73 -42.00
N PRO A 226 -6.86 -18.73 -43.32
CA PRO A 226 -5.83 -18.82 -44.35
C PRO A 226 -4.98 -17.55 -44.35
N SER A 227 -3.67 -17.71 -44.29
CA SER A 227 -2.72 -16.60 -44.35
C SER A 227 -2.90 -15.84 -45.67
N PRO A 228 -3.00 -14.50 -45.67
CA PRO A 228 -3.04 -13.74 -46.91
C PRO A 228 -1.68 -13.90 -47.62
N GLU A 229 -1.70 -14.53 -48.80
CA GLU A 229 -0.58 -14.50 -49.74
C GLU A 229 -0.26 -13.04 -50.09
N ARG A 230 0.92 -12.58 -49.68
CA ARG A 230 1.78 -11.67 -50.46
C ARG A 230 3.16 -11.53 -49.85
#